data_AF-A0A8J3F0G5-F1
#
_entry.id   AF-A0A8J3F0G5-F1
#
_cell.length_a   1.000
_cell.length_b   1.000
_cell.length_c   1.000
_cell.angle_alpha   90.00
_cell.angle_beta   90.00
_cell.angle_gamma   90.00
#
_symmetry.space_group_name_H-M   'P 1'
#
loop_
_entity.id
_entity.type
_entity.pdbx_description
1 polymer ?
#
loop_
_entity_poly.entity_id
_entity_poly.type
_entity_poly.pdbx_seq_one_letter_code
_entity_poly.pdbx_strand_id
1 'polypeptide(L)'
;MERFVLIITVSPPRTITNPTRIFPAKAAETCKPIIDAGTDAKLWDDDDSKHRYATTFIAVPPVHEQYWTLTVYVLPIPSHTPRWEIRHLSSSIRSAWKASYEKTPPAWYAGYNAGFTIPKRLWLTSNITDSDLHNMHHAQQVAWGSGRAHGERERIRQQLQANTYQQWKRQYHLWSNRFTLEIGVSYPPAVGDADPDNAAETVNTVLQAGTQAGAWDAITAANCKAVTFYRQANNMTPGIHKLNITVTPIPDTCTASSLWVNAIRRAWRMHDERSSQ
;
A
#
# COMPACT_ATOMS: atom_id res chain seq x y z
N MET A 1 15.87 -1.07 16.51
CA MET A 1 14.78 -0.05 16.62
C MET A 1 13.50 -0.84 16.73
N GLU A 2 12.70 -0.71 17.80
CA GLU A 2 11.68 -1.73 18.08
C GLU A 2 10.63 -1.88 16.98
N ARG A 3 10.09 -0.79 16.44
CA ARG A 3 9.23 -0.80 15.23
C ARG A 3 9.33 0.51 14.45
N PHE A 4 9.08 0.45 13.14
CA PHE A 4 9.09 1.62 12.27
C PHE A 4 8.04 1.59 11.17
N VAL A 5 7.82 2.75 10.56
CA VAL A 5 7.10 2.93 9.30
C VAL A 5 8.08 3.43 8.26
N LEU A 6 8.02 2.88 7.05
CA LEU A 6 8.71 3.43 5.89
C LEU A 6 7.78 4.39 5.15
N ILE A 7 8.27 5.60 4.88
CA ILE A 7 7.68 6.50 3.90
C ILE A 7 8.66 6.61 2.74
N ILE A 8 8.22 6.22 1.55
CA ILE A 8 9.01 6.25 0.34
C ILE A 8 8.38 7.29 -0.59
N THR A 9 9.12 8.37 -0.86
CA THR A 9 8.70 9.34 -1.86
C THR A 9 9.23 8.94 -3.22
N VAL A 10 8.35 8.94 -4.22
CA VAL A 10 8.63 8.57 -5.60
C VAL A 10 8.54 9.82 -6.47
N SER A 11 9.70 10.33 -6.88
CA SER A 11 9.80 11.45 -7.81
C SER A 11 10.12 10.93 -9.22
N PRO A 12 9.31 11.27 -10.24
CA PRO A 12 9.67 11.01 -11.62
C PRO A 12 10.82 11.93 -12.09
N PRO A 13 11.49 11.58 -13.20
CA PRO A 13 12.28 12.55 -13.96
C PRO A 13 11.40 13.64 -14.58
N ARG A 14 11.93 14.87 -14.71
CA ARG A 14 11.24 16.02 -15.34
C ARG A 14 10.87 15.78 -16.80
N THR A 15 11.58 14.89 -17.48
CA THR A 15 11.25 14.45 -18.85
C THR A 15 9.91 13.73 -18.96
N ILE A 16 9.36 13.20 -17.86
CA ILE A 16 8.00 12.67 -17.83
C ILE A 16 7.02 13.84 -17.70
N THR A 17 6.48 14.25 -18.84
CA THR A 17 5.52 15.36 -18.95
C THR A 17 4.09 14.96 -18.62
N ASN A 18 3.79 13.66 -18.51
CA ASN A 18 2.45 13.17 -18.24
C ASN A 18 2.31 12.51 -16.85
N PRO A 19 1.85 13.25 -15.83
CA PRO A 19 1.70 12.72 -14.47
C PRO A 19 0.64 11.62 -14.36
N THR A 20 -0.22 11.43 -15.37
CA THR A 20 -1.23 10.36 -15.37
C THR A 20 -0.62 8.96 -15.48
N ARG A 21 0.67 8.85 -15.76
CA ARG A 21 1.38 7.56 -15.82
C ARG A 21 1.99 7.13 -14.50
N ILE A 22 2.04 8.03 -13.52
CA ILE A 22 2.74 7.79 -12.26
C ILE A 22 1.73 7.24 -11.26
N PHE A 23 1.96 6.01 -10.80
CA PHE A 23 1.24 5.43 -9.69
C PHE A 23 2.26 5.00 -8.62
N PRO A 24 2.29 5.63 -7.43
CA PRO A 24 3.40 5.46 -6.49
C PRO A 24 3.64 4.02 -6.04
N ALA A 25 2.59 3.20 -5.89
CA ALA A 25 2.74 1.80 -5.46
C ALA A 25 3.45 0.90 -6.49
N LYS A 26 3.58 1.33 -7.76
CA LYS A 26 4.41 0.60 -8.74
C LYS A 26 5.91 0.61 -8.40
N ALA A 27 6.34 1.52 -7.53
CA ALA A 27 7.73 1.55 -7.07
C ALA A 27 8.06 0.42 -6.07
N ALA A 28 7.06 -0.29 -5.52
CA ALA A 28 7.28 -1.30 -4.49
C ALA A 28 8.29 -2.38 -4.90
N GLU A 29 8.16 -2.91 -6.12
CA GLU A 29 9.08 -3.93 -6.65
C GLU A 29 10.52 -3.40 -6.77
N THR A 30 10.70 -2.13 -7.15
CA THR A 30 12.03 -1.49 -7.20
C THR A 30 12.57 -1.18 -5.81
N CYS A 31 11.71 -0.92 -4.83
CA CYS A 31 12.11 -0.58 -3.47
C CYS A 31 12.51 -1.82 -2.66
N LYS A 32 11.98 -3.00 -2.97
CA LYS A 32 12.30 -4.24 -2.26
C LYS A 32 13.81 -4.46 -2.06
N PRO A 33 14.67 -4.50 -3.10
CA PRO A 33 16.11 -4.69 -2.90
C PRO A 33 16.78 -3.56 -2.11
N ILE A 34 16.23 -2.34 -2.11
CA ILE A 34 16.74 -1.21 -1.31
C ILE A 34 16.41 -1.44 0.18
N ILE A 35 15.22 -1.96 0.46
CA ILE A 35 14.78 -2.28 1.81
C ILE A 35 15.58 -3.48 2.34
N ASP A 36 15.72 -4.55 1.55
CA ASP A 36 16.55 -5.71 1.91
C ASP A 36 17.99 -5.26 2.24
N ALA A 37 18.59 -4.39 1.41
CA ALA A 37 19.92 -3.84 1.66
C ALA A 37 20.00 -3.00 2.95
N GLY A 38 18.91 -2.39 3.40
CA GLY A 38 18.84 -1.68 4.67
C GLY A 38 18.89 -2.63 5.88
N THR A 39 18.24 -3.79 5.76
CA THR A 39 18.37 -4.91 6.73
C THR A 39 19.81 -5.42 6.75
N ASP A 40 20.40 -5.70 5.59
CA ASP A 40 21.79 -6.19 5.47
C ASP A 40 22.80 -5.19 6.07
N ALA A 41 22.56 -3.89 5.86
CA ALA A 41 23.36 -2.80 6.42
C ALA A 41 23.07 -2.51 7.90
N LYS A 42 22.14 -3.25 8.53
CA LYS A 42 21.73 -3.10 9.94
C LYS A 42 21.19 -1.71 10.28
N LEU A 43 20.51 -1.06 9.34
CA LEU A 43 19.79 0.20 9.59
C LEU A 43 18.55 -0.04 10.46
N TRP A 44 18.03 -1.27 10.45
CA TRP A 44 16.99 -1.80 11.32
C TRP A 44 17.22 -3.30 11.52
N ASP A 45 16.48 -3.92 12.45
CA ASP A 45 16.71 -5.30 12.88
C ASP A 45 16.26 -6.32 11.81
N ASP A 46 15.09 -6.08 11.21
CA ASP A 46 14.52 -6.83 10.08
C ASP A 46 13.51 -5.94 9.33
N ASP A 47 13.16 -6.26 8.10
CA ASP A 47 12.10 -5.58 7.34
C ASP A 47 10.75 -6.33 7.35
N ASP A 48 10.66 -7.45 8.08
CA ASP A 48 9.43 -8.19 8.25
C ASP A 48 8.29 -7.36 8.88
N SER A 49 7.07 -7.91 8.85
CA SER A 49 5.89 -7.21 9.41
C SER A 49 5.90 -7.01 10.94
N LYS A 50 6.82 -7.65 11.68
CA LYS A 50 6.99 -7.43 13.12
C LYS A 50 7.75 -6.13 13.37
N HIS A 51 8.83 -5.90 12.63
CA HIS A 51 9.70 -4.74 12.79
C HIS A 51 9.22 -3.55 11.96
N ARG A 52 8.85 -3.78 10.68
CA ARG A 52 8.25 -2.79 9.79
C ARG A 52 6.73 -2.87 9.86
N TYR A 53 6.11 -1.88 10.50
CA TYR A 53 4.65 -1.84 10.63
C TYR A 53 3.94 -1.62 9.29
N ALA A 54 4.45 -0.69 8.48
CA ALA A 54 3.87 -0.32 7.20
C ALA A 54 4.90 0.30 6.23
N THR A 55 4.62 0.16 4.94
CA THR A 55 5.32 0.88 3.86
C THR A 55 4.33 1.81 3.16
N THR A 56 4.66 3.11 3.07
CA THR A 56 3.84 4.11 2.39
C THR A 56 4.57 4.66 1.18
N PHE A 57 3.97 4.58 -0.01
CA PHE A 57 4.48 5.19 -1.23
C PHE A 57 3.74 6.49 -1.53
N ILE A 58 4.49 7.59 -1.70
CA ILE A 58 3.96 8.93 -1.96
C ILE A 58 4.55 9.46 -3.26
N ALA A 59 3.73 9.83 -4.22
CA ALA A 59 4.23 10.52 -5.41
C ALA A 59 4.53 11.99 -5.07
N VAL A 60 5.73 12.44 -5.42
CA VAL A 60 6.17 13.83 -5.21
C VAL A 60 6.58 14.48 -6.53
N PRO A 61 6.61 15.83 -6.62
CA PRO A 61 7.04 16.51 -7.83
C PRO A 61 8.46 16.12 -8.28
N PRO A 62 8.77 16.24 -9.58
CA PRO A 62 10.10 15.96 -10.12
C PRO A 62 11.22 16.76 -9.42
N VAL A 63 12.21 16.06 -8.87
CA VAL A 63 13.41 16.69 -8.29
C VAL A 63 14.66 16.57 -9.17
N HIS A 64 14.65 15.69 -10.18
CA HIS A 64 15.78 15.45 -11.08
C HIS A 64 15.34 15.43 -12.55
N GLU A 65 16.25 15.76 -13.48
CA GLU A 65 15.95 15.81 -14.91
C GLU A 65 15.74 14.42 -15.54
N GLN A 66 16.66 13.48 -15.28
CA GLN A 66 16.77 12.23 -16.04
C GLN A 66 16.47 10.95 -15.26
N TYR A 67 16.41 11.02 -13.93
CA TYR A 67 16.32 9.82 -13.09
C TYR A 67 15.04 9.83 -12.27
N TRP A 68 14.52 8.64 -12.02
CA TRP A 68 13.61 8.44 -10.90
C TRP A 68 14.37 8.62 -9.61
N THR A 69 13.82 9.40 -8.68
CA THR A 69 14.42 9.60 -7.36
C THR A 69 13.50 8.99 -6.31
N LEU A 70 14.06 8.08 -5.53
CA LEU A 70 13.43 7.49 -4.37
C LEU A 70 14.08 8.10 -3.12
N THR A 71 13.28 8.56 -2.17
CA THR A 71 13.78 8.93 -0.83
C THR A 71 13.07 8.07 0.18
N VAL A 72 13.85 7.35 0.98
CA VAL A 72 13.35 6.43 2.01
C VAL A 72 13.49 7.11 3.37
N TYR A 73 12.36 7.38 4.02
CA TYR A 73 12.30 7.87 5.38
C TYR A 73 11.96 6.70 6.31
N VAL A 74 12.85 6.43 7.26
CA VAL A 74 12.66 5.43 8.32
C VAL A 74 12.18 6.18 9.55
N LEU A 75 10.91 5.99 9.92
CA LEU A 75 10.30 6.72 11.03
C LEU A 75 10.02 5.75 12.19
N PRO A 76 10.71 5.89 13.34
CA PRO A 76 10.41 5.08 14.51
C PRO A 76 9.00 5.36 15.01
N ILE A 77 8.35 4.33 15.55
CA ILE A 77 7.01 4.43 16.14
C ILE A 77 6.96 3.77 17.52
N PRO A 78 6.07 4.22 18.43
CA PRO A 78 5.84 3.52 19.69
C PRO A 78 5.34 2.09 19.44
N SER A 79 6.10 1.12 19.93
CA SER A 79 5.81 -0.33 19.92
C SER A 79 4.91 -0.74 21.10
N HIS A 80 5.01 -0.02 22.22
CA HIS A 80 4.30 -0.28 23.48
C HIS A 80 3.14 0.69 23.70
N THR A 81 2.18 0.26 24.52
CA THR A 81 0.96 1.03 24.80
C THR A 81 1.28 2.43 25.34
N PRO A 82 0.74 3.50 24.74
CA PRO A 82 -0.10 3.53 23.54
C PRO A 82 0.73 3.32 22.26
N ARG A 83 0.54 2.18 21.60
CA ARG A 83 1.28 1.81 20.39
C ARG A 83 0.77 2.58 19.18
N TRP A 84 1.62 2.79 18.17
CA TRP A 84 1.17 3.35 16.90
C TRP A 84 0.29 2.36 16.14
N GLU A 85 -0.77 2.88 15.53
CA GLU A 85 -1.64 2.11 14.64
C GLU A 85 -2.08 2.94 13.45
N ILE A 86 -2.37 2.28 12.32
CA ILE A 86 -2.80 2.94 11.08
C ILE A 86 -4.02 3.86 11.29
N ARG A 87 -4.93 3.50 12.21
CA ARG A 87 -6.10 4.32 12.60
C ARG A 87 -5.76 5.71 13.11
N HIS A 88 -4.51 5.95 13.53
CA HIS A 88 -4.07 7.28 13.91
C HIS A 88 -4.08 8.26 12.72
N LEU A 89 -3.97 7.78 11.47
CA LEU A 89 -4.11 8.60 10.27
C LEU A 89 -5.47 9.29 10.18
N SER A 90 -6.57 8.60 10.54
CA SER A 90 -7.92 9.19 10.52
C SER A 90 -8.02 10.49 11.31
N SER A 91 -7.27 10.57 12.41
CA SER A 91 -7.24 11.75 13.27
C SER A 91 -6.48 12.93 12.64
N SER A 92 -5.41 12.66 11.89
CA SER A 92 -4.69 13.66 11.09
C SER A 92 -5.53 14.15 9.91
N ILE A 93 -6.24 13.23 9.24
CA ILE A 93 -7.12 13.54 8.10
C ILE A 93 -8.27 14.44 8.55
N ARG A 94 -8.91 14.11 9.68
CA ARG A 94 -9.96 14.97 10.27
C ARG A 94 -9.43 16.37 10.58
N SER A 95 -8.23 16.48 11.15
CA SER A 95 -7.58 17.76 11.43
C SER A 95 -7.33 18.55 10.14
N ALA A 96 -6.87 17.91 9.06
CA ALA A 96 -6.64 18.55 7.77
C ALA A 96 -7.93 19.10 7.15
N TRP A 97 -9.03 18.33 7.20
CA TRP A 97 -10.33 18.82 6.71
C TRP A 97 -10.86 19.98 7.54
N LYS A 98 -10.76 19.93 8.88
CA LYS A 98 -11.16 21.07 9.75
C LYS A 98 -10.34 22.33 9.48
N ALA A 99 -9.05 22.19 9.17
CA ALA A 99 -8.21 23.34 8.81
C ALA A 99 -8.58 23.93 7.44
N SER A 100 -9.16 23.12 6.55
CA SER A 100 -9.57 23.56 5.20
C SER A 100 -11.01 24.05 5.13
N TYR A 101 -11.88 23.57 6.02
CA TYR A 101 -13.29 23.94 6.14
C TYR A 101 -13.48 24.46 7.55
N GLU A 102 -13.57 25.78 7.68
CA GLU A 102 -13.45 26.58 8.91
C GLU A 102 -14.29 26.12 10.13
N LYS A 103 -15.18 25.11 10.00
CA LYS A 103 -15.98 24.57 11.12
C LYS A 103 -16.26 23.08 11.06
N THR A 104 -16.61 22.51 9.89
CA THR A 104 -17.08 21.11 9.81
C THR A 104 -16.65 20.43 8.51
N PRO A 105 -15.95 19.27 8.58
CA PRO A 105 -15.62 18.47 7.41
C PRO A 105 -16.87 18.02 6.62
N PRO A 106 -16.80 17.89 5.28
CA PRO A 106 -17.88 17.32 4.48
C PRO A 106 -18.25 15.92 4.94
N ALA A 107 -19.51 15.50 4.92
CA ALA A 107 -19.95 14.19 5.45
C ALA A 107 -19.19 12.97 4.87
N TRP A 108 -18.71 13.08 3.63
CA TRP A 108 -17.94 12.04 2.92
C TRP A 108 -16.44 12.01 3.25
N TYR A 109 -15.93 12.92 4.09
CA TYR A 109 -14.49 13.02 4.39
C TYR A 109 -13.89 11.76 5.00
N ALA A 110 -14.71 10.97 5.70
CA ALA A 110 -14.29 9.72 6.33
C ALA A 110 -13.94 8.63 5.29
N GLY A 111 -14.37 8.81 4.04
CA GLY A 111 -14.12 7.86 2.98
C GLY A 111 -14.96 6.59 3.09
N TYR A 112 -14.45 5.50 2.55
CA TYR A 112 -15.12 4.20 2.54
C TYR A 112 -14.11 3.05 2.59
N ASN A 113 -14.60 1.85 2.91
CA ASN A 113 -13.81 0.63 2.91
C ASN A 113 -14.31 -0.31 1.80
N ALA A 114 -13.38 -0.93 1.09
CA ALA A 114 -13.65 -1.97 0.10
C ALA A 114 -12.87 -3.24 0.44
N GLY A 115 -13.58 -4.36 0.60
CA GLY A 115 -13.01 -5.67 0.92
C GLY A 115 -12.91 -6.57 -0.30
N PHE A 116 -11.79 -7.29 -0.43
CA PHE A 116 -11.55 -8.23 -1.51
C PHE A 116 -11.10 -9.58 -0.97
N THR A 117 -11.62 -10.63 -1.58
CA THR A 117 -11.21 -12.01 -1.33
C THR A 117 -10.45 -12.52 -2.54
N ILE A 118 -9.15 -12.83 -2.36
CA ILE A 118 -8.25 -13.25 -3.44
C ILE A 118 -7.85 -14.72 -3.22
N PRO A 119 -8.31 -15.65 -4.07
CA PRO A 119 -7.88 -17.04 -4.04
C PRO A 119 -6.36 -17.13 -4.23
N LYS A 120 -5.69 -18.09 -3.56
CA LYS A 120 -4.23 -18.31 -3.69
C LYS A 120 -3.76 -18.40 -5.14
N ARG A 121 -4.54 -19.07 -6.00
CA ARG A 121 -4.23 -19.23 -7.44
C ARG A 121 -4.21 -17.92 -8.24
N LEU A 122 -4.78 -16.84 -7.69
CA LEU A 122 -4.79 -15.50 -8.28
C LEU A 122 -3.89 -14.51 -7.50
N TRP A 123 -3.18 -14.98 -6.47
CA TRP A 123 -2.32 -14.14 -5.65
C TRP A 123 -0.99 -13.89 -6.34
N LEU A 124 -0.77 -12.66 -6.77
CA LEU A 124 0.47 -12.19 -7.38
C LEU A 124 1.32 -11.43 -6.36
N THR A 125 2.58 -11.82 -6.25
CA THR A 125 3.52 -11.23 -5.31
C THR A 125 4.94 -11.27 -5.88
N SER A 126 5.80 -10.38 -5.39
CA SER A 126 7.24 -10.34 -5.69
C SER A 126 7.96 -11.66 -5.35
N ASN A 127 7.43 -12.44 -4.40
CA ASN A 127 8.04 -13.69 -3.94
C ASN A 127 7.68 -14.93 -4.79
N ILE A 128 6.81 -14.80 -5.80
CA ILE A 128 6.36 -15.91 -6.63
C ILE A 128 6.78 -15.64 -8.08
N THR A 129 7.53 -16.58 -8.64
CA THR A 129 8.01 -16.53 -10.03
C THR A 129 6.96 -17.06 -11.01
N ASP A 130 7.15 -16.81 -12.31
CA ASP A 130 6.25 -17.34 -13.36
C ASP A 130 6.20 -18.88 -13.35
N SER A 131 7.32 -19.54 -13.04
CA SER A 131 7.37 -21.00 -12.91
C SER A 131 6.57 -21.49 -11.72
N ASP A 132 6.63 -20.80 -10.57
CA ASP A 132 5.80 -21.13 -9.41
C ASP A 132 4.31 -20.97 -9.73
N LEU A 133 3.94 -19.90 -10.42
CA LEU A 133 2.58 -19.69 -10.91
C LEU A 133 2.15 -20.84 -11.82
N HIS A 134 2.97 -21.21 -12.81
CA HIS A 134 2.66 -22.31 -13.72
C HIS A 134 2.42 -23.62 -12.94
N ASN A 135 3.30 -23.94 -12.00
CA ASN A 135 3.23 -25.15 -11.20
C ASN A 135 2.00 -25.19 -10.26
N MET A 136 1.40 -24.04 -9.94
CA MET A 136 0.13 -23.99 -9.21
C MET A 136 -1.10 -24.29 -10.07
N HIS A 137 -1.02 -24.10 -11.39
CA HIS A 137 -2.15 -24.24 -12.32
C HIS A 137 -2.04 -25.47 -13.23
N HIS A 138 -0.85 -26.07 -13.33
CA HIS A 138 -0.57 -27.17 -14.24
C HIS A 138 0.02 -28.38 -13.51
N ALA A 139 -0.30 -29.59 -14.00
CA ALA A 139 0.27 -30.83 -13.47
C ALA A 139 1.77 -30.97 -13.80
N GLN A 140 2.19 -30.41 -14.94
CA GLN A 140 3.59 -30.43 -15.35
C GLN A 140 4.40 -29.40 -14.57
N GLN A 141 5.46 -29.86 -13.93
CA GLN A 141 6.37 -29.00 -13.18
C GLN A 141 7.42 -28.37 -14.11
N VAL A 142 7.65 -27.07 -13.93
CA VAL A 142 8.56 -26.27 -14.73
C VAL A 142 9.54 -25.56 -13.80
N ALA A 143 10.84 -25.67 -14.10
CA ALA A 143 11.89 -24.98 -13.34
C ALA A 143 11.97 -23.49 -13.72
N TRP A 144 12.47 -22.67 -12.80
CA TRP A 144 12.75 -21.26 -13.05
C TRP A 144 13.79 -21.09 -14.17
N GLY A 145 13.64 -20.05 -14.99
CA GLY A 145 14.56 -19.75 -16.11
C GLY A 145 14.40 -20.63 -17.35
N SER A 146 13.49 -21.60 -17.36
CA SER A 146 13.29 -22.51 -18.52
C SER A 146 12.53 -21.89 -19.70
N GLY A 147 11.96 -20.69 -19.54
CA GLY A 147 11.15 -20.01 -20.57
C GLY A 147 9.76 -20.61 -20.83
N ARG A 148 9.47 -21.81 -20.33
CA ARG A 148 8.20 -22.53 -20.60
C ARG A 148 6.99 -22.00 -19.83
N ALA A 149 7.23 -21.23 -18.77
CA ALA A 149 6.19 -20.56 -17.98
C ALA A 149 5.89 -19.12 -18.46
N HIS A 150 6.46 -18.71 -19.60
CA HIS A 150 6.32 -17.34 -20.10
C HIS A 150 4.84 -16.97 -20.34
N GLY A 151 4.44 -15.78 -19.89
CA GLY A 151 3.09 -15.25 -20.05
C GLY A 151 2.09 -15.68 -18.99
N GLU A 152 2.46 -16.60 -18.09
CA GLU A 152 1.57 -17.10 -17.04
C GLU A 152 1.14 -16.00 -16.05
N ARG A 153 2.07 -15.13 -15.67
CA ARG A 153 1.79 -13.99 -14.79
C ARG A 153 0.79 -13.01 -15.39
N GLU A 154 0.90 -12.72 -16.68
CA GLU A 154 -0.04 -11.86 -17.39
C GLU A 154 -1.43 -12.51 -17.49
N ARG A 155 -1.49 -13.82 -17.79
CA ARG A 155 -2.74 -14.58 -17.80
C ARG A 155 -3.44 -14.51 -16.44
N ILE A 156 -2.71 -14.72 -15.35
CA ILE A 156 -3.26 -14.67 -13.99
C ILE A 156 -3.67 -13.24 -13.61
N ARG A 157 -2.91 -12.22 -14.02
CA ARG A 157 -3.25 -10.81 -13.83
C ARG A 157 -4.60 -10.46 -14.46
N GLN A 158 -4.86 -10.91 -15.70
CA GLN A 158 -6.15 -10.70 -16.36
C GLN A 158 -7.30 -11.39 -15.62
N GLN A 159 -7.08 -12.61 -15.12
CA GLN A 159 -8.08 -13.33 -14.31
C GLN A 159 -8.36 -12.64 -12.97
N LEU A 160 -7.31 -12.15 -12.31
CA LEU A 160 -7.42 -11.36 -11.08
C LEU A 160 -8.19 -10.06 -11.34
N GLN A 161 -7.89 -9.36 -12.43
CA GLN A 161 -8.58 -8.13 -12.81
C GLN A 161 -10.07 -8.37 -13.06
N ALA A 162 -10.42 -9.41 -13.84
CA ALA A 162 -11.82 -9.76 -14.08
C ALA A 162 -12.56 -10.15 -12.77
N ASN A 163 -11.90 -10.90 -11.90
CA ASN A 163 -12.46 -11.28 -10.60
C ASN A 163 -12.70 -10.06 -9.70
N THR A 164 -11.71 -9.17 -9.58
CA THR A 164 -11.77 -7.99 -8.70
C THR A 164 -12.71 -6.92 -9.24
N TYR A 165 -12.86 -6.79 -10.56
CA TYR A 165 -13.88 -5.93 -11.18
C TYR A 165 -15.29 -6.32 -10.74
N GLN A 166 -15.62 -7.62 -10.72
CA GLN A 166 -16.92 -8.08 -10.22
C GLN A 166 -17.10 -7.82 -8.72
N GLN A 167 -16.03 -7.88 -7.93
CA GLN A 167 -16.08 -7.54 -6.51
C GLN A 167 -16.31 -6.04 -6.31
N TRP A 168 -15.65 -5.17 -7.10
CA TRP A 168 -15.86 -3.72 -7.06
C TRP A 168 -17.31 -3.34 -7.35
N LYS A 169 -17.91 -3.92 -8.40
CA LYS A 169 -19.31 -3.65 -8.76
C LYS A 169 -20.34 -3.94 -7.67
N ARG A 170 -20.00 -4.78 -6.70
CA ARG A 170 -20.88 -5.17 -5.57
C ARG A 170 -20.68 -4.31 -4.34
N GLN A 171 -19.75 -3.35 -4.39
CA GLN A 171 -19.33 -2.57 -3.25
C GLN A 171 -19.71 -1.11 -3.43
N TYR A 172 -20.05 -0.48 -2.30
CA TYR A 172 -20.23 0.94 -2.23
C TYR A 172 -18.89 1.65 -2.43
N HIS A 173 -18.89 2.68 -3.25
CA HIS A 173 -17.75 3.57 -3.43
C HIS A 173 -18.24 5.02 -3.49
N LEU A 174 -17.46 5.90 -2.88
CA LEU A 174 -17.63 7.34 -2.99
C LEU A 174 -16.59 7.86 -3.96
N TRP A 175 -17.05 8.54 -5.00
CA TRP A 175 -16.13 9.20 -5.92
C TRP A 175 -15.37 10.31 -5.17
N SER A 176 -14.05 10.32 -5.35
CA SER A 176 -13.17 11.39 -4.87
C SER A 176 -12.06 11.64 -5.87
N ASN A 177 -11.81 12.92 -6.16
CA ASN A 177 -10.74 13.32 -7.06
C ASN A 177 -9.35 13.22 -6.41
N ARG A 178 -9.26 13.33 -5.08
CA ARG A 178 -8.00 13.36 -4.33
C ARG A 178 -8.09 12.53 -3.07
N PHE A 179 -7.29 11.49 -2.97
CA PHE A 179 -7.42 10.50 -1.91
C PHE A 179 -6.10 9.81 -1.56
N THR A 180 -6.08 9.16 -0.40
CA THR A 180 -5.05 8.23 0.03
C THR A 180 -5.66 6.84 0.19
N LEU A 181 -4.84 5.81 0.02
CA LEU A 181 -5.23 4.42 0.14
C LEU A 181 -4.47 3.76 1.30
N GLU A 182 -5.19 3.11 2.20
CA GLU A 182 -4.62 2.23 3.23
C GLU A 182 -5.02 0.79 2.88
N ILE A 183 -4.03 -0.06 2.64
CA ILE A 183 -4.18 -1.42 2.15
C ILE A 183 -3.82 -2.38 3.28
N GLY A 184 -4.84 -2.88 3.95
CA GLY A 184 -4.72 -3.96 4.93
C GLY A 184 -4.63 -5.30 4.21
N VAL A 185 -3.50 -5.99 4.37
CA VAL A 185 -3.27 -7.32 3.79
C VAL A 185 -3.39 -8.37 4.88
N SER A 186 -4.35 -9.29 4.72
CA SER A 186 -4.50 -10.47 5.58
C SER A 186 -4.10 -11.72 4.81
N TYR A 187 -3.14 -12.46 5.36
CA TYR A 187 -2.64 -13.69 4.78
C TYR A 187 -3.31 -14.92 5.39
N PRO A 188 -3.30 -16.08 4.70
CA PRO A 188 -3.65 -17.35 5.31
C PRO A 188 -2.80 -17.64 6.56
N PRO A 189 -3.32 -18.40 7.56
CA PRO A 189 -2.61 -18.66 8.82
C PRO A 189 -1.20 -19.24 8.67
N ALA A 190 -0.95 -20.00 7.60
CA ALA A 190 0.36 -20.61 7.31
C ALA A 190 1.44 -19.60 6.87
N VAL A 191 1.07 -18.34 6.61
CA VAL A 191 1.99 -17.28 6.18
C VAL A 191 2.20 -16.32 7.36
N GLY A 192 3.25 -16.61 8.15
CA GLY A 192 3.51 -15.94 9.43
C GLY A 192 3.91 -14.47 9.30
N ASP A 193 5.02 -14.19 8.63
CA ASP A 193 5.70 -12.88 8.74
C ASP A 193 5.82 -12.10 7.42
N ALA A 194 5.13 -12.53 6.37
CA ALA A 194 5.23 -11.92 5.04
C ALA A 194 4.95 -10.40 5.02
N ASP A 195 5.73 -9.70 4.19
CA ASP A 195 5.63 -8.25 4.01
C ASP A 195 4.40 -7.87 3.18
N PRO A 196 3.55 -6.96 3.69
CA PRO A 196 2.35 -6.49 3.01
C PRO A 196 2.59 -5.90 1.62
N ASP A 197 3.70 -5.20 1.40
CA ASP A 197 4.05 -4.58 0.12
C ASP A 197 4.54 -5.58 -0.93
N ASN A 198 4.90 -6.81 -0.55
CA ASN A 198 5.06 -7.90 -1.52
C ASN A 198 3.76 -8.19 -2.29
N ALA A 199 2.59 -7.76 -1.78
CA ALA A 199 1.31 -7.86 -2.47
C ALA A 199 1.06 -6.74 -3.50
N ALA A 200 2.02 -5.83 -3.72
CA ALA A 200 1.84 -4.65 -4.56
C ALA A 200 1.31 -4.98 -5.94
N GLU A 201 1.75 -6.06 -6.59
CA GLU A 201 1.20 -6.44 -7.89
C GLU A 201 -0.28 -6.85 -7.84
N THR A 202 -0.69 -7.63 -6.84
CA THR A 202 -2.11 -7.96 -6.64
C THR A 202 -2.90 -6.68 -6.42
N VAL A 203 -2.42 -5.80 -5.54
CA VAL A 203 -3.09 -4.55 -5.17
C VAL A 203 -3.19 -3.60 -6.36
N ASN A 204 -2.13 -3.45 -7.16
CA ASN A 204 -2.13 -2.64 -8.37
C ASN A 204 -3.20 -3.13 -9.36
N THR A 205 -3.37 -4.46 -9.47
CA THR A 205 -4.40 -5.07 -10.33
C THR A 205 -5.81 -4.81 -9.78
N VAL A 206 -6.02 -4.95 -8.47
CA VAL A 206 -7.30 -4.65 -7.79
C VAL A 206 -7.68 -3.18 -7.98
N LEU A 207 -6.71 -2.27 -7.84
CA LEU A 207 -6.94 -0.83 -7.98
C LEU A 207 -7.23 -0.44 -9.43
N GLN A 208 -6.55 -1.06 -10.40
CA GLN A 208 -6.85 -0.85 -11.82
C GLN A 208 -8.29 -1.29 -12.16
N ALA A 209 -8.76 -2.40 -11.58
CA ALA A 209 -10.15 -2.84 -11.72
C ALA A 209 -11.15 -1.85 -11.08
N GLY A 210 -10.75 -1.15 -10.01
CA GLY A 210 -11.55 -0.11 -9.36
C GLY A 210 -11.80 1.08 -10.28
N THR A 211 -10.80 1.51 -11.04
CA THR A 211 -10.95 2.55 -12.08
C THR A 211 -11.98 2.13 -13.13
N GLN A 212 -11.92 0.87 -13.58
CA GLN A 212 -12.87 0.34 -14.57
C GLN A 212 -14.30 0.21 -14.02
N ALA A 213 -14.43 -0.02 -12.71
CA ALA A 213 -15.71 -0.11 -12.02
C ALA A 213 -16.29 1.26 -11.64
N GLY A 214 -15.57 2.36 -11.88
CA GLY A 214 -16.02 3.73 -11.56
C GLY A 214 -15.78 4.17 -10.12
N ALA A 215 -14.93 3.46 -9.36
CA ALA A 215 -14.59 3.84 -7.98
C ALA A 215 -13.87 5.20 -7.90
N TRP A 216 -13.12 5.55 -8.94
CA TRP A 216 -12.38 6.80 -9.15
C TRP A 216 -12.03 6.93 -10.63
N ASP A 217 -11.71 8.15 -11.08
CA ASP A 217 -11.34 8.41 -12.48
C ASP A 217 -9.99 7.80 -12.84
N ALA A 218 -9.04 7.85 -11.89
CA ALA A 218 -7.71 7.25 -12.06
C ALA A 218 -6.98 7.08 -10.72
N ILE A 219 -5.97 6.20 -10.70
CA ILE A 219 -5.06 5.99 -9.55
C ILE A 219 -3.72 6.71 -9.71
N THR A 220 -3.68 7.79 -10.48
CA THR A 220 -2.43 8.47 -10.81
C THR A 220 -1.96 9.36 -9.66
N ALA A 221 -0.74 9.87 -9.72
CA ALA A 221 -0.21 10.85 -8.78
C ALA A 221 -1.08 12.13 -8.69
N ALA A 222 -1.89 12.43 -9.71
CA ALA A 222 -2.85 13.52 -9.68
C ALA A 222 -4.01 13.26 -8.70
N ASN A 223 -4.40 11.99 -8.48
CA ASN A 223 -5.56 11.60 -7.68
C ASN A 223 -5.15 10.87 -6.39
N CYS A 224 -4.38 9.78 -6.53
CA CYS A 224 -3.90 8.94 -5.45
C CYS A 224 -2.60 9.49 -4.88
N LYS A 225 -2.68 10.09 -3.69
CA LYS A 225 -1.56 10.83 -3.07
C LYS A 225 -0.66 9.98 -2.19
N ALA A 226 -1.18 8.87 -1.69
CA ALA A 226 -0.39 7.87 -0.97
C ALA A 226 -1.04 6.50 -1.07
N VAL A 227 -0.21 5.45 -1.07
CA VAL A 227 -0.63 4.06 -0.90
C VAL A 227 0.18 3.46 0.25
N THR A 228 -0.51 3.08 1.32
CA THR A 228 0.09 2.44 2.48
C THR A 228 -0.23 0.97 2.51
N PHE A 229 0.78 0.11 2.63
CA PHE A 229 0.62 -1.32 2.85
C PHE A 229 0.88 -1.62 4.32
N TYR A 230 -0.02 -2.37 4.96
CA TYR A 230 0.17 -2.83 6.34
C TYR A 230 -0.44 -4.22 6.53
N ARG A 231 0.07 -4.95 7.52
CA ARG A 231 -0.43 -6.27 7.84
C ARG A 231 -1.69 -6.14 8.68
N GLN A 232 -2.78 -6.72 8.22
CA GLN A 232 -4.02 -6.84 8.96
C GLN A 232 -4.10 -8.21 9.64
N ALA A 233 -4.67 -8.29 10.84
CA ALA A 233 -4.79 -9.53 11.61
C ALA A 233 -5.33 -10.70 10.77
N ASN A 234 -4.69 -11.86 10.91
CA ASN A 234 -5.00 -13.08 10.15
C ASN A 234 -6.27 -13.74 10.70
N ASN A 235 -7.41 -13.54 10.02
CA ASN A 235 -8.66 -14.24 10.31
C ASN A 235 -9.19 -14.99 9.08
N MET A 236 -8.32 -15.67 8.33
CA MET A 236 -8.66 -16.22 7.01
C MET A 236 -8.64 -17.75 6.96
N THR A 237 -9.54 -18.30 6.14
CA THR A 237 -9.53 -19.71 5.74
C THR A 237 -8.26 -20.01 4.91
N PRO A 238 -7.67 -21.22 5.03
CA PRO A 238 -6.55 -21.63 4.20
C PRO A 238 -6.81 -21.39 2.70
N GLY A 239 -5.78 -20.94 1.97
CA GLY A 239 -5.85 -20.73 0.52
C GLY A 239 -6.53 -19.44 0.06
N ILE A 240 -6.93 -18.56 0.98
CA ILE A 240 -7.57 -17.28 0.68
C ILE A 240 -6.80 -16.13 1.33
N HIS A 241 -6.46 -15.12 0.52
CA HIS A 241 -5.96 -13.83 0.99
C HIS A 241 -7.11 -12.83 1.03
N LYS A 242 -7.04 -11.86 1.94
CA LYS A 242 -8.00 -10.75 1.99
C LYS A 242 -7.27 -9.42 1.90
N LEU A 243 -7.83 -8.51 1.12
CA LEU A 243 -7.44 -7.12 1.09
C LEU A 243 -8.59 -6.29 1.67
N ASN A 244 -8.26 -5.34 2.53
CA ASN A 244 -9.15 -4.26 2.92
C ASN A 244 -8.53 -2.95 2.46
N ILE A 245 -9.25 -2.22 1.62
CA ILE A 245 -8.81 -0.95 1.05
C ILE A 245 -9.65 0.15 1.70
N THR A 246 -9.02 0.91 2.58
CA THR A 246 -9.60 2.17 3.08
C THR A 246 -9.26 3.26 2.07
N VAL A 247 -10.28 3.86 1.46
CA VAL A 247 -10.14 5.00 0.56
C VAL A 247 -10.51 6.24 1.32
N THR A 248 -9.58 7.16 1.51
CA THR A 248 -9.83 8.37 2.30
C THR A 248 -9.58 9.64 1.48
N PRO A 249 -10.62 10.46 1.23
CA PRO A 249 -10.47 11.77 0.61
C PRO A 249 -9.60 12.71 1.46
N ILE A 250 -8.77 13.52 0.80
CA ILE A 250 -7.95 14.53 1.48
C ILE A 250 -8.14 15.93 0.85
N PRO A 251 -8.00 17.03 1.63
CA PRO A 251 -8.09 18.38 1.08
C PRO A 251 -6.95 18.69 0.10
N ASP A 252 -7.17 19.63 -0.81
CA ASP A 252 -6.15 20.06 -1.78
C ASP A 252 -4.95 20.75 -1.12
N THR A 253 -5.19 21.45 -0.02
CA THR A 253 -4.17 22.10 0.82
C THR A 253 -3.29 21.11 1.58
N CYS A 254 -3.68 19.83 1.61
CA CYS A 254 -3.00 18.79 2.36
C CYS A 254 -2.02 18.00 1.50
N THR A 255 -0.79 17.87 2.00
CA THR A 255 0.21 16.93 1.47
C THR A 255 0.07 15.60 2.20
N ALA A 256 0.17 14.48 1.47
CA ALA A 256 0.07 13.17 2.08
C ALA A 256 1.13 13.00 3.18
N SER A 257 2.40 13.30 2.93
CA SER A 257 3.48 13.17 3.92
C SER A 257 3.17 13.84 5.27
N SER A 258 2.54 15.02 5.26
CA SER A 258 2.16 15.73 6.49
C SER A 258 1.19 14.93 7.38
N LEU A 259 0.28 14.15 6.79
CA LEU A 259 -0.69 13.35 7.56
C LEU A 259 0.02 12.26 8.38
N TRP A 260 1.03 11.61 7.81
CA TRP A 260 1.79 10.54 8.44
C TRP A 260 2.72 11.10 9.50
N VAL A 261 3.46 12.17 9.18
CA VAL A 261 4.35 12.85 10.15
C VAL A 261 3.55 13.34 11.36
N ASN A 262 2.38 13.95 11.14
CA ASN A 262 1.52 14.42 12.23
C ASN A 262 0.94 13.26 13.05
N ALA A 263 0.57 12.14 12.42
CA ALA A 263 0.05 10.97 13.12
C ALA A 263 1.14 10.31 14.00
N ILE A 264 2.36 10.19 13.48
CA ILE A 264 3.51 9.62 14.21
C ILE A 264 3.91 10.53 15.37
N ARG A 265 4.04 11.85 15.14
CA ARG A 265 4.35 12.82 16.21
C ARG A 265 3.31 12.79 17.34
N ARG A 266 2.03 12.67 16.99
CA ARG A 266 0.94 12.56 17.98
C ARG A 266 1.07 11.28 18.80
N ALA A 267 1.40 10.15 18.16
CA ALA A 267 1.57 8.89 18.86
C ALA A 267 2.73 8.94 19.87
N TRP A 268 3.89 9.50 19.47
CA TRP A 268 5.01 9.70 20.39
C TRP A 268 4.63 10.58 21.58
N ARG A 269 3.96 11.71 21.34
CA ARG A 269 3.48 12.58 22.42
C ARG A 269 2.60 11.83 23.43
N MET A 270 1.62 11.05 22.96
CA MET A 270 0.74 10.26 23.83
C MET A 270 1.51 9.16 24.58
N HIS A 271 2.57 8.63 23.97
CA HIS A 271 3.43 7.63 24.59
C HIS A 271 4.24 8.24 25.74
N ASP A 272 4.92 9.37 25.48
CA ASP A 272 5.78 10.05 26.46
C ASP A 272 4.98 10.59 27.66
N GLU A 273 3.78 11.13 27.41
CA GLU A 273 2.86 11.62 28.46
C GLU A 273 2.42 10.52 29.43
N ARG A 274 2.33 9.27 28.97
CA ARG A 274 1.95 8.12 29.81
C ARG A 274 3.12 7.45 30.47
N SER A 275 4.29 7.43 29.83
CA SER A 275 5.52 6.90 30.42
C SER A 275 6.05 7.78 31.56
N SER A 276 5.53 9.00 31.70
CA SER A 276 5.85 9.96 32.75
C SER A 276 4.88 9.93 33.95
N GLN A 277 3.87 9.05 33.94
CA GLN A 277 2.90 8.82 35.01
C GLN A 277 3.17 7.51 35.74
#